data_AF-A0A1C6RUM5-F1
#
_entry.id   AF-A0A1C6RUM5-F1
#
_cell.length_a   1.000
_cell.length_b   1.000
_cell.length_c   1.000
_cell.angle_alpha   90.00
_cell.angle_beta   90.00
_cell.angle_gamma   90.00
#
_symmetry.space_group_name_H-M   'P 1'
#
loop_
_entity.id
_entity.type
_entity.pdbx_description
1 polymer ?
#
loop_
_entity_poly.entity_id
_entity_poly.type
_entity_poly.pdbx_seq_one_letter_code
_entity_poly.pdbx_strand_id
1 'polypeptide(L)'
;MTVWELWRQDDNGNRVRMGVFADRVEALAKILALESGVVHKQTYWVDGPPGPVCRTNRDLYRRLVSEGERMNAATRSLDVFLRAWWRVARPLSDRVSLDLDTVAAMVAAAGMVEPAPLQASWRSASFRYTDEPTSYADWEAIVLSQIADLADFADQGPLDEYARFGMDTPGRQHVCEPRTSAGTTLTRSPTWNAGWPEHSAAGAKTTASENRFLAPLWR
;
A
#
# COMPACT_ATOMS: atom_id res chain seq x y z
N MET A 1 -16.82 29.41 -6.58
CA MET A 1 -15.95 28.22 -6.51
C MET A 1 -15.53 28.04 -5.08
N THR A 2 -15.71 26.85 -4.51
CA THR A 2 -15.16 26.50 -3.19
C THR A 2 -13.66 26.32 -3.32
N VAL A 3 -12.90 26.92 -2.40
CA VAL A 3 -11.42 26.86 -2.39
C VAL A 3 -10.94 26.37 -1.04
N TRP A 4 -9.83 25.65 -1.05
CA TRP A 4 -9.14 25.13 0.14
C TRP A 4 -7.76 25.76 0.21
N GLU A 5 -7.44 26.42 1.30
CA GLU A 5 -6.16 27.09 1.52
C GLU A 5 -5.26 26.22 2.39
N LEU A 6 -4.03 26.00 1.94
CA LEU A 6 -3.00 25.38 2.76
C LEU A 6 -2.27 26.45 3.55
N TRP A 7 -2.20 26.28 4.85
CA TRP A 7 -1.50 27.17 5.77
C TRP A 7 -0.37 26.46 6.50
N ARG A 8 0.68 27.22 6.80
CA ARG A 8 1.81 26.82 7.65
C ARG A 8 1.94 27.80 8.81
N GLN A 9 2.21 27.30 10.00
CA GLN A 9 2.62 28.09 11.15
C GLN A 9 4.01 27.62 11.61
N ASP A 10 4.94 28.56 11.76
CA ASP A 10 6.26 28.30 12.35
C ASP A 10 6.24 28.36 13.89
N ASP A 11 7.40 28.12 14.51
CA ASP A 11 7.57 28.14 15.96
C ASP A 11 7.50 29.55 16.58
N ASN A 12 7.62 30.60 15.76
CA ASN A 12 7.41 31.99 16.17
C ASN A 12 5.94 32.41 16.06
N GLY A 13 5.05 31.51 15.62
CA GLY A 13 3.63 31.78 15.43
C GLY A 13 3.29 32.48 14.11
N ASN A 14 4.25 32.66 13.19
CA ASN A 14 3.99 33.28 11.91
C ASN A 14 3.17 32.35 11.02
N ARG A 15 2.03 32.84 10.54
CA ARG A 15 1.15 32.11 9.63
C ARG A 15 1.39 32.54 8.20
N VAL A 16 1.68 31.58 7.34
CA VAL A 16 1.92 31.79 5.92
C VAL A 16 1.00 30.89 5.12
N ARG A 17 0.25 31.48 4.18
CA ARG A 17 -0.52 30.73 3.19
C ARG A 17 0.43 30.16 2.15
N MET A 18 0.48 28.83 2.07
CA MET A 18 1.37 28.09 1.19
C MET A 18 0.77 27.83 -0.19
N GLY A 19 -0.57 27.80 -0.30
CA GLY A 19 -1.24 27.53 -1.56
C GLY A 19 -2.76 27.58 -1.46
N VAL A 20 -3.41 27.54 -2.63
CA VAL A 20 -4.86 27.47 -2.78
C VAL A 20 -5.18 26.33 -3.75
N PHE A 21 -6.13 25.48 -3.36
CA PHE A 21 -6.50 24.26 -4.05
C PHE A 21 -8.00 24.26 -4.35
N ALA A 22 -8.36 23.60 -5.44
CA ALA A 22 -9.75 23.39 -5.83
C ALA A 22 -10.35 22.11 -5.20
N ASP A 23 -9.55 21.33 -4.48
CA ASP A 23 -9.96 20.08 -3.84
C ASP A 23 -9.27 19.91 -2.48
N ARG A 24 -10.03 19.45 -1.48
CA ARG A 24 -9.51 19.20 -0.13
C ARG A 24 -8.44 18.12 -0.12
N VAL A 25 -8.63 17.05 -0.91
CA VAL A 25 -7.71 15.91 -0.97
C VAL A 25 -6.35 16.34 -1.50
N GLU A 26 -6.29 17.22 -2.50
CA GLU A 26 -5.04 17.79 -3.01
C GLU A 26 -4.32 18.64 -1.97
N ALA A 27 -5.05 19.49 -1.23
CA ALA A 27 -4.49 20.30 -0.16
C ALA A 27 -3.91 19.43 0.97
N LEU A 28 -4.65 18.38 1.39
CA LEU A 28 -4.18 17.41 2.39
C LEU A 28 -2.98 16.60 1.88
N ALA A 29 -2.99 16.19 0.61
CA ALA A 29 -1.87 15.46 0.02
C ALA A 29 -0.60 16.32 0.04
N LYS A 30 -0.74 17.63 -0.14
CA LYS A 30 0.40 18.57 -0.01
C LYS A 30 0.92 18.66 1.43
N ILE A 31 0.04 18.65 2.44
CA ILE A 31 0.44 18.56 3.85
C ILE A 31 1.25 17.30 4.08
N LEU A 32 0.68 16.14 3.72
CA LEU A 32 1.33 14.84 3.95
C LEU A 32 2.68 14.76 3.25
N ALA A 33 2.80 15.32 2.03
CA ALA A 33 4.07 15.40 1.33
C ALA A 33 5.12 16.24 2.09
N LEU A 34 4.71 17.37 2.67
CA LEU A 34 5.59 18.22 3.49
C LEU A 34 6.01 17.52 4.79
N GLU A 35 5.06 16.88 5.48
CA GLU A 35 5.27 16.19 6.76
C GLU A 35 6.07 14.88 6.62
N SER A 36 6.06 14.26 5.43
CA SER A 36 6.87 13.07 5.12
C SER A 36 8.39 13.33 5.05
N GLY A 37 8.79 14.60 5.14
CA GLY A 37 10.16 15.09 5.08
C GLY A 37 10.92 14.96 6.41
N VAL A 38 11.85 15.90 6.61
CA VAL A 38 12.62 16.00 7.86
C VAL A 38 11.70 16.52 8.96
N VAL A 39 11.78 15.92 10.16
CA VAL A 39 11.03 16.37 11.33
C VAL A 39 11.33 17.84 11.60
N HIS A 40 10.28 18.65 11.65
CA HIS A 40 10.37 20.10 11.85
C HIS A 40 9.26 20.55 12.81
N LYS A 41 9.44 21.73 13.43
CA LYS A 41 8.47 22.33 14.37
C LYS A 41 7.35 23.12 13.68
N GLN A 42 7.16 22.93 12.39
CA GLN A 42 6.12 23.61 11.61
C GLN A 42 4.80 22.83 11.69
N THR A 43 3.70 23.55 11.85
CA THR A 43 2.35 22.99 11.81
C THR A 43 1.68 23.36 10.50
N TYR A 44 1.00 22.42 9.86
CA TYR A 44 0.23 22.65 8.64
C TYR A 44 -1.25 22.36 8.87
N TRP A 45 -2.12 23.11 8.18
CA TRP A 45 -3.56 22.82 8.16
C TRP A 45 -4.20 23.30 6.86
N VAL A 46 -5.36 22.72 6.55
CA VAL A 46 -6.21 23.16 5.45
C VAL A 46 -7.36 23.98 6.02
N ASP A 47 -7.56 25.18 5.50
CA ASP A 47 -8.75 26.00 5.74
C ASP A 47 -9.67 25.96 4.52
N GLY A 48 -10.98 25.88 4.71
CA GLY A 48 -11.93 25.72 3.60
C GLY A 48 -13.33 25.27 4.05
N PRO A 49 -14.22 24.97 3.09
CA PRO A 49 -15.58 24.53 3.40
C PRO A 49 -15.62 23.32 4.33
N PRO A 50 -16.62 23.23 5.22
CA PRO A 50 -16.73 22.13 6.16
C PRO A 50 -17.16 20.83 5.46
N GLY A 51 -16.64 19.72 5.97
CA GLY A 51 -17.04 18.36 5.60
C GLY A 51 -16.09 17.66 4.62
N PRO A 52 -16.13 16.33 4.58
CA PRO A 52 -15.27 15.55 3.69
C PRO A 52 -15.75 15.63 2.23
N VAL A 53 -14.80 15.54 1.31
CA VAL A 53 -15.08 15.44 -0.13
C VAL A 53 -15.44 14.00 -0.48
N CYS A 54 -14.72 13.02 0.08
CA CYS A 54 -15.04 11.60 0.00
C CYS A 54 -16.08 11.25 1.05
N ARG A 55 -17.32 11.02 0.62
CA ARG A 55 -18.43 10.67 1.52
C ARG A 55 -18.68 9.18 1.59
N THR A 56 -18.25 8.45 0.58
CA THR A 56 -18.49 7.01 0.43
C THR A 56 -17.22 6.28 -0.01
N ASN A 57 -17.20 4.95 0.19
CA ASN A 57 -16.13 4.10 -0.34
C ASN A 57 -16.03 4.20 -1.87
N ARG A 58 -17.15 4.43 -2.57
CA ARG A 58 -17.15 4.64 -4.01
C ARG A 58 -16.35 5.88 -4.41
N ASP A 59 -16.45 6.97 -3.65
CA ASP A 59 -15.70 8.19 -3.92
C ASP A 59 -14.20 7.97 -3.70
N LEU A 60 -13.85 7.26 -2.62
CA LEU A 60 -12.48 6.83 -2.35
C LEU A 60 -11.94 5.98 -3.51
N TYR A 61 -12.62 4.90 -3.88
CA TYR A 61 -12.14 3.98 -4.93
C TYR A 61 -11.95 4.68 -6.28
N ARG A 62 -12.85 5.59 -6.66
CA ARG A 62 -12.68 6.38 -7.90
C ARG A 62 -11.42 7.21 -7.87
N ARG A 63 -11.08 7.82 -6.73
CA ARG A 63 -9.83 8.56 -6.57
C ARG A 63 -8.62 7.64 -6.64
N LEU A 64 -8.66 6.49 -5.95
CA LEU A 64 -7.56 5.52 -6.01
C LEU A 64 -7.27 5.05 -7.43
N VAL A 65 -8.32 4.77 -8.21
CA VAL A 65 -8.18 4.41 -9.64
C VAL A 65 -7.55 5.56 -10.43
N SER A 66 -8.06 6.79 -10.26
CA SER A 66 -7.52 7.96 -10.96
C SER A 66 -6.04 8.24 -10.61
N GLU A 67 -5.64 8.07 -9.35
CA GLU A 67 -4.24 8.18 -8.94
C GLU A 67 -3.39 7.06 -9.55
N GLY A 68 -3.90 5.83 -9.58
CA GLY A 68 -3.25 4.70 -10.22
C GLY A 68 -3.00 4.94 -11.71
N GLU A 69 -4.00 5.46 -12.44
CA GLU A 69 -3.88 5.85 -13.84
C GLU A 69 -2.83 6.95 -14.03
N ARG A 70 -2.83 7.97 -13.17
CA ARG A 70 -1.85 9.06 -13.22
C ARG A 70 -0.42 8.55 -12.98
N MET A 71 -0.22 7.71 -11.99
CA MET A 71 1.09 7.13 -11.67
C MET A 71 1.58 6.20 -12.79
N ASN A 72 0.68 5.41 -13.38
CA ASN A 72 1.00 4.57 -14.53
C ASN A 72 1.38 5.43 -15.75
N ALA A 73 0.64 6.50 -16.02
CA ALA A 73 0.98 7.46 -17.08
C ALA A 73 2.34 8.15 -16.83
N ALA A 74 2.73 8.33 -15.57
CA ALA A 74 4.04 8.81 -15.15
C ALA A 74 5.11 7.71 -15.09
N THR A 75 4.82 6.49 -15.54
CA THR A 75 5.72 5.31 -15.52
C THR A 75 6.26 4.95 -14.13
N ARG A 76 5.54 5.33 -13.07
CA ARG A 76 5.94 5.05 -11.68
C ARG A 76 5.64 3.59 -11.35
N SER A 77 6.68 2.84 -10.99
CA SER A 77 6.51 1.42 -10.62
C SER A 77 5.78 1.25 -9.28
N LEU A 78 5.21 0.06 -9.08
CA LEU A 78 4.53 -0.28 -7.83
C LEU A 78 5.48 -0.23 -6.62
N ASP A 79 6.72 -0.70 -6.76
CA ASP A 79 7.75 -0.59 -5.69
C ASP A 79 7.99 0.88 -5.30
N VAL A 80 8.18 1.76 -6.28
CA VAL A 80 8.42 3.19 -6.05
C VAL A 80 7.19 3.85 -5.40
N PHE A 81 5.99 3.44 -5.77
CA PHE A 81 4.77 3.87 -5.10
C PHE A 81 4.72 3.40 -3.65
N LEU A 82 4.88 2.10 -3.37
CA LEU A 82 4.76 1.56 -2.02
C LEU A 82 5.78 2.15 -1.06
N ARG A 83 7.03 2.36 -1.50
CA ARG A 83 8.08 3.02 -0.68
C ARG A 83 7.76 4.49 -0.38
N ALA A 84 7.13 5.20 -1.32
CA ALA A 84 6.66 6.56 -1.08
C ALA A 84 5.42 6.58 -0.17
N TRP A 85 4.50 5.64 -0.35
CA TRP A 85 3.29 5.52 0.46
C TRP A 85 3.59 5.18 1.91
N TRP A 86 4.51 4.22 2.15
CA TRP A 86 5.06 3.94 3.48
C TRP A 86 5.59 5.21 4.14
N ARG A 87 6.45 5.95 3.43
CA ARG A 87 7.05 7.21 3.94
C ARG A 87 6.00 8.26 4.30
N VAL A 88 5.00 8.45 3.44
CA VAL A 88 3.90 9.40 3.62
C VAL A 88 2.98 9.04 4.78
N ALA A 89 2.83 7.75 5.08
CA ALA A 89 1.97 7.29 6.17
C ALA A 89 2.60 7.46 7.56
N ARG A 90 3.92 7.54 7.67
CA ARG A 90 4.62 7.59 8.96
C ARG A 90 4.12 8.67 9.93
N PRO A 91 3.83 9.92 9.51
CA PRO A 91 3.29 10.95 10.40
C PRO A 91 1.89 10.63 10.95
N LEU A 92 1.23 9.59 10.43
CA LEU A 92 -0.11 9.17 10.83
C LEU A 92 -0.08 7.96 11.79
N SER A 93 1.10 7.49 12.21
CA SER A 93 1.26 6.29 13.03
C SER A 93 0.46 6.30 14.34
N ASP A 94 0.29 7.49 14.92
CA ASP A 94 -0.37 7.66 16.22
C ASP A 94 -1.89 7.89 16.08
N ARG A 95 -2.42 7.88 14.84
CA ARG A 95 -3.85 8.07 14.60
C ARG A 95 -4.59 6.74 14.74
N VAL A 96 -5.61 6.75 15.59
CA VAL A 96 -6.50 5.59 15.82
C VAL A 96 -7.37 5.28 14.59
N SER A 97 -7.73 6.30 13.81
CA SER A 97 -8.53 6.16 12.60
C SER A 97 -8.18 7.23 11.58
N LEU A 98 -8.46 6.95 10.31
CA LEU A 98 -8.27 7.87 9.20
C LEU A 98 -9.61 8.08 8.50
N ASP A 99 -9.95 9.34 8.23
CA ASP A 99 -11.08 9.65 7.37
C ASP A 99 -10.74 9.37 5.89
N LEU A 100 -11.78 9.22 5.06
CA LEU A 100 -11.63 8.86 3.65
C LEU A 100 -10.80 9.88 2.85
N ASP A 101 -10.87 11.17 3.18
CA ASP A 101 -10.05 12.18 2.48
C ASP A 101 -8.59 12.04 2.87
N THR A 102 -8.29 11.73 4.14
CA THR A 102 -6.92 11.46 4.58
C THR A 102 -6.36 10.23 3.85
N VAL A 103 -7.12 9.14 3.72
CA VAL A 103 -6.69 7.95 2.96
C VAL A 103 -6.46 8.29 1.49
N ALA A 104 -7.37 9.02 0.85
CA ALA A 104 -7.21 9.46 -0.54
C ALA A 104 -5.97 10.36 -0.69
N ALA A 105 -5.74 11.26 0.27
CA ALA A 105 -4.61 12.18 0.29
C ALA A 105 -3.28 11.44 0.46
N MET A 106 -3.22 10.36 1.24
CA MET A 106 -2.01 9.53 1.37
C MET A 106 -1.58 8.95 0.02
N VAL A 107 -2.53 8.46 -0.77
CA VAL A 107 -2.25 7.87 -2.09
C VAL A 107 -1.83 8.95 -3.08
N ALA A 108 -2.53 10.08 -3.13
CA ALA A 108 -2.14 11.22 -3.95
C ALA A 108 -0.75 11.77 -3.57
N ALA A 109 -0.44 11.85 -2.27
CA ALA A 109 0.86 12.30 -1.77
C ALA A 109 2.00 11.36 -2.15
N ALA A 110 1.78 10.04 -2.14
CA ALA A 110 2.76 9.06 -2.59
C ALA A 110 3.15 9.22 -4.07
N GLY A 111 2.26 9.78 -4.90
CA GLY A 111 2.56 10.16 -6.28
C GLY A 111 3.51 11.35 -6.42
N MET A 112 3.62 12.19 -5.38
CA MET A 112 4.42 13.44 -5.38
C MET A 112 5.74 13.33 -4.62
N VAL A 113 5.90 12.33 -3.76
CA VAL A 113 7.03 12.20 -2.83
C VAL A 113 8.08 11.25 -3.37
N GLU A 114 9.36 11.58 -3.16
CA GLU A 114 10.47 10.67 -3.45
C GLU A 114 10.40 9.42 -2.55
N PRO A 115 10.53 8.21 -3.12
CA PRO A 115 10.42 6.97 -2.36
C PRO A 115 11.50 6.90 -1.28
N ALA A 116 11.17 6.28 -0.14
CA ALA A 116 12.20 5.93 0.84
C ALA A 116 13.23 4.97 0.20
N PRO A 117 14.53 5.08 0.54
CA PRO A 117 15.52 4.11 0.09
C PRO A 117 15.16 2.72 0.64
N LEU A 118 15.33 1.69 -0.18
CA LEU A 118 15.11 0.30 0.23
C LEU A 118 16.08 -0.05 1.38
N GLN A 119 15.56 -0.63 2.46
CA GLN A 119 16.37 -1.05 3.59
C GLN A 119 16.48 -2.58 3.65
N ALA A 120 17.68 -3.08 3.97
CA ALA A 120 17.93 -4.52 4.10
C ALA A 120 17.05 -5.18 5.18
N SER A 121 16.76 -4.45 6.26
CA SER A 121 15.90 -4.91 7.36
C SER A 121 14.48 -5.25 6.94
N TRP A 122 13.97 -4.63 5.86
CA TRP A 122 12.62 -4.90 5.36
C TRP A 122 12.49 -6.30 4.78
N ARG A 123 13.57 -6.85 4.20
CA ARG A 123 13.57 -8.22 3.65
C ARG A 123 13.53 -9.31 4.71
N SER A 124 13.92 -8.98 5.93
CA SER A 124 13.86 -9.88 7.09
C SER A 124 12.57 -9.78 7.89
N ALA A 125 11.66 -8.87 7.52
CA ALA A 125 10.37 -8.73 8.19
C ALA A 125 9.50 -9.97 7.87
N SER A 126 9.38 -10.88 8.83
CA SER A 126 8.47 -12.01 8.72
C SER A 126 7.05 -11.54 9.00
N PHE A 127 6.19 -11.52 7.98
CA PHE A 127 4.78 -11.25 8.15
C PHE A 127 3.99 -12.56 8.16
N ARG A 128 3.34 -12.83 9.29
CA ARG A 128 2.23 -13.79 9.33
C ARG A 128 0.97 -13.02 8.99
N TYR A 129 0.26 -13.48 7.95
CA TYR A 129 -1.04 -12.94 7.60
C TYR A 129 -1.98 -13.04 8.81
N THR A 130 -2.31 -11.90 9.39
CA THR A 130 -3.51 -11.77 10.22
C THR A 130 -4.71 -11.66 9.28
N ASP A 131 -5.88 -12.16 9.69
CA ASP A 131 -7.07 -12.15 8.83
C ASP A 131 -7.51 -10.71 8.46
N GLU A 132 -7.24 -9.74 9.33
CA GLU A 132 -7.50 -8.32 9.08
C GLU A 132 -6.50 -7.42 9.86
N PRO A 133 -5.88 -6.41 9.22
CA PRO A 133 -5.03 -5.44 9.93
C PRO A 133 -5.89 -4.53 10.80
N THR A 134 -5.51 -4.38 12.07
CA THR A 134 -6.28 -3.60 13.06
C THR A 134 -5.50 -2.40 13.59
N SER A 135 -4.23 -2.28 13.23
CA SER A 135 -3.34 -1.21 13.67
C SER A 135 -2.46 -0.67 12.54
N TYR A 136 -1.86 0.50 12.77
CA TYR A 136 -0.79 1.01 11.89
C TYR A 136 0.36 0.01 11.75
N ALA A 137 0.73 -0.68 12.84
CA ALA A 137 1.81 -1.67 12.81
C ALA A 137 1.47 -2.87 11.90
N ASP A 138 0.21 -3.33 11.91
CA ASP A 138 -0.24 -4.40 10.99
C ASP A 138 -0.18 -3.92 9.54
N TRP A 139 -0.70 -2.72 9.27
CA TRP A 139 -0.64 -2.11 7.95
C TRP A 139 0.80 -1.92 7.45
N GLU A 140 1.68 -1.43 8.32
CA GLU A 140 3.10 -1.21 8.00
C GLU A 140 3.79 -2.53 7.67
N ALA A 141 3.52 -3.59 8.45
CA ALA A 141 4.08 -4.90 8.20
C ALA A 141 3.65 -5.47 6.83
N ILE A 142 2.39 -5.27 6.44
CA ILE A 142 1.87 -5.67 5.12
C ILE A 142 2.58 -4.89 3.99
N VAL A 143 2.70 -3.56 4.13
CA VAL A 143 3.34 -2.73 3.10
C VAL A 143 4.81 -3.09 2.96
N LEU A 144 5.53 -3.27 4.07
CA LEU A 144 6.93 -3.66 4.06
C LEU A 144 7.14 -5.07 3.48
N SER A 145 6.24 -6.02 3.73
CA SER A 145 6.34 -7.35 3.12
C SER A 145 6.14 -7.28 1.60
N GLN A 146 5.18 -6.48 1.11
CA GLN A 146 4.99 -6.27 -0.33
C GLN A 146 6.20 -5.60 -1.00
N ILE A 147 6.83 -4.62 -0.34
CA ILE A 147 8.07 -4.01 -0.83
C ILE A 147 9.20 -5.04 -0.90
N ALA A 148 9.35 -5.87 0.14
CA ALA A 148 10.35 -6.93 0.16
C ALA A 148 10.13 -7.95 -0.97
N ASP A 149 8.89 -8.41 -1.17
CA ASP A 149 8.54 -9.35 -2.24
C ASP A 149 8.88 -8.77 -3.63
N LEU A 150 8.55 -7.50 -3.89
CA LEU A 150 8.87 -6.84 -5.15
C LEU A 150 10.38 -6.69 -5.37
N ALA A 151 11.14 -6.41 -4.30
CA ALA A 151 12.60 -6.33 -4.38
C ALA A 151 13.22 -7.70 -4.67
N ASP A 152 12.70 -8.77 -4.06
CA ASP A 152 13.17 -10.13 -4.31
C ASP A 152 12.84 -10.59 -5.74
N PHE A 153 11.68 -10.21 -6.29
CA PHE A 153 11.35 -10.45 -7.70
C PHE A 153 12.26 -9.68 -8.67
N ALA A 154 12.62 -8.44 -8.33
CA ALA A 154 13.52 -7.65 -9.15
C ALA A 154 14.94 -8.27 -9.21
N ASP A 155 15.42 -8.82 -8.10
CA ASP A 155 16.75 -9.45 -8.02
C ASP A 155 16.81 -10.80 -8.73
N GLN A 156 15.75 -11.61 -8.64
CA GLN A 156 15.74 -12.99 -9.15
C GLN A 156 15.35 -13.08 -10.63
N GLY A 157 14.84 -11.99 -11.21
CA GLY A 157 14.39 -11.96 -12.59
C GLY A 157 12.99 -12.55 -12.77
N PRO A 158 12.50 -12.67 -14.01
CA PRO A 158 11.15 -13.16 -14.28
C PRO A 158 10.95 -14.54 -13.67
N LEU A 159 9.87 -14.68 -12.91
CA LEU A 159 9.49 -15.95 -12.33
C LEU A 159 9.27 -16.99 -13.44
N ASP A 160 9.56 -18.24 -13.13
CA ASP A 160 9.27 -19.37 -14.01
C ASP A 160 7.76 -19.41 -14.36
N GLU A 161 7.43 -19.97 -15.53
CA GLU A 161 6.08 -20.00 -16.09
C GLU A 161 5.03 -20.68 -15.18
N TYR A 162 5.51 -21.45 -14.18
CA TYR A 162 4.73 -22.14 -13.17
C TYR A 162 4.58 -21.38 -11.85
N ALA A 163 5.35 -20.32 -11.61
CA ALA A 163 5.29 -19.54 -10.37
C ALA A 163 3.93 -18.84 -10.16
N ARG A 164 3.21 -18.57 -11.26
CA ARG A 164 1.83 -18.06 -11.24
C ARG A 164 0.84 -18.98 -10.51
N PHE A 165 1.17 -20.26 -10.36
CA PHE A 165 0.38 -21.25 -9.60
C PHE A 165 0.78 -21.32 -8.12
N GLY A 166 1.69 -20.46 -7.67
CA GLY A 166 2.16 -20.45 -6.28
C GLY A 166 3.11 -21.59 -5.92
N MET A 167 3.54 -22.39 -6.90
CA MET A 167 4.66 -23.34 -6.75
C MET A 167 5.96 -22.57 -6.97
N ASP A 168 6.91 -22.72 -6.05
CA ASP A 168 8.27 -22.16 -6.13
C ASP A 168 8.36 -20.64 -6.29
N THR A 169 7.45 -19.89 -5.66
CA THR A 169 7.66 -18.45 -5.46
C THR A 169 8.78 -18.23 -4.45
N PRO A 170 9.80 -17.42 -4.75
CA PRO A 170 10.85 -17.10 -3.80
C PRO A 170 10.27 -16.59 -2.48
N GLY A 171 10.69 -17.19 -1.37
CA GLY A 171 10.26 -16.83 -0.02
C GLY A 171 9.08 -17.63 0.55
N ARG A 172 8.31 -18.39 -0.24
CA ARG A 172 7.12 -19.12 0.27
C ARG A 172 7.41 -20.43 1.00
N GLN A 173 8.58 -21.04 0.83
CA GLN A 173 8.87 -22.36 1.42
C GLN A 173 9.32 -22.32 2.90
N HIS A 174 9.44 -21.16 3.54
CA HIS A 174 9.93 -21.03 4.93
C HIS A 174 8.87 -20.54 5.94
N VAL A 175 7.61 -20.95 5.79
CA VAL A 175 6.55 -20.56 6.75
C VAL A 175 6.76 -21.17 8.16
N CYS A 176 7.67 -22.14 8.33
CA CYS A 176 7.87 -22.82 9.63
C CYS A 176 9.27 -22.76 10.26
N GLU A 177 10.29 -22.11 9.69
CA GLU A 177 11.61 -22.02 10.35
C GLU A 177 12.28 -20.63 10.20
N PRO A 178 13.05 -20.18 11.21
CA PRO A 178 13.87 -18.98 11.07
C PRO A 178 14.87 -19.17 9.93
N ARG A 179 14.98 -18.22 9.01
CA ARG A 179 15.95 -18.21 7.89
C ARG A 179 17.37 -18.32 8.46
N THR A 180 17.95 -19.52 8.48
CA THR A 180 19.38 -19.72 8.71
C THR A 180 20.11 -19.78 7.36
N SER A 181 21.16 -18.98 7.27
CA SER A 181 22.07 -18.93 6.13
C SER A 181 22.99 -20.15 6.12
N ALA A 182 22.86 -21.04 5.14
CA ALA A 182 23.97 -21.84 4.60
C ALA A 182 23.52 -22.58 3.34
N GLY A 183 24.31 -22.45 2.27
CA GLY A 183 24.03 -23.12 1.00
C GLY A 183 24.18 -24.63 1.08
N THR A 184 23.47 -25.34 0.21
CA THR A 184 23.88 -26.63 -0.35
C THR A 184 23.10 -26.85 -1.64
N THR A 185 23.84 -26.99 -2.73
CA THR A 185 23.37 -27.40 -4.05
C THR A 185 22.75 -28.80 -3.97
N LEU A 186 21.52 -28.99 -4.45
CA LEU A 186 21.02 -30.34 -4.75
C LEU A 186 20.33 -30.38 -6.11
N THR A 187 21.01 -31.01 -7.04
CA THR A 187 20.51 -31.47 -8.34
C THR A 187 19.50 -32.60 -8.14
N ARG A 188 18.33 -32.52 -8.79
CA ARG A 188 17.52 -33.70 -9.12
C ARG A 188 16.67 -33.47 -10.37
N SER A 189 16.96 -34.27 -11.40
CA SER A 189 16.14 -34.44 -12.59
C SER A 189 14.81 -35.15 -12.25
N PRO A 190 13.70 -34.85 -12.94
CA PRO A 190 12.45 -35.57 -12.75
C PRO A 190 12.36 -36.78 -13.68
N THR A 191 11.94 -37.91 -13.15
CA THR A 191 11.22 -38.93 -13.94
C THR A 191 9.81 -39.03 -13.37
N TRP A 192 8.80 -38.76 -14.19
CA TRP A 192 7.41 -39.03 -13.87
C TRP A 192 6.76 -39.79 -15.03
N ASN A 193 6.30 -41.00 -14.69
CA ASN A 193 5.47 -41.86 -15.51
C ASN A 193 4.00 -41.43 -15.44
N ALA A 194 3.29 -41.75 -16.52
CA ALA A 194 1.90 -41.44 -16.84
C ALA A 194 0.85 -41.93 -15.81
N GLY A 195 -0.31 -41.26 -15.83
CA GLY A 195 -1.55 -41.79 -15.25
C GLY A 195 -2.64 -40.75 -15.02
N TRP A 196 -3.32 -40.31 -16.09
CA TRP A 196 -4.63 -39.68 -15.98
C TRP A 196 -5.71 -40.76 -15.93
N PRO A 197 -6.75 -40.60 -15.09
CA PRO A 197 -8.09 -41.02 -15.47
C PRO A 197 -9.06 -39.83 -15.49
N GLU A 198 -9.73 -39.67 -16.63
CA GLU A 198 -10.99 -38.96 -16.75
C GLU A 198 -12.08 -39.68 -15.92
N HIS A 199 -12.97 -38.93 -15.26
CA HIS A 199 -14.42 -39.22 -15.22
C HIS A 199 -15.23 -38.02 -14.69
N SER A 200 -15.95 -37.40 -15.63
CA SER A 200 -17.30 -36.83 -15.63
C SER A 200 -18.09 -36.52 -14.34
N ALA A 201 -18.48 -35.24 -14.25
CA ALA A 201 -19.82 -34.66 -14.00
C ALA A 201 -20.72 -35.14 -12.83
N ALA A 202 -21.06 -34.20 -11.93
CA ALA A 202 -22.45 -33.80 -11.61
C ALA A 202 -22.50 -32.78 -10.45
N GLY A 203 -23.40 -31.79 -10.54
CA GLY A 203 -23.99 -31.16 -9.35
C GLY A 203 -23.78 -29.66 -9.18
N ALA A 204 -24.33 -28.85 -10.07
CA ALA A 204 -24.62 -27.45 -9.76
C ALA A 204 -25.69 -27.37 -8.65
N LYS A 205 -25.35 -26.71 -7.54
CA LYS A 205 -26.33 -26.10 -6.64
C LYS A 205 -25.96 -24.65 -6.44
N THR A 206 -26.70 -23.80 -7.15
CA THR A 206 -26.77 -22.36 -6.98
C THR A 206 -27.51 -22.09 -5.67
N THR A 207 -26.82 -21.57 -4.66
CA THR A 207 -27.45 -20.85 -3.56
C THR A 207 -26.82 -19.47 -3.50
N ALA A 208 -27.65 -18.47 -3.77
CA ALA A 208 -27.33 -17.06 -3.67
C ALA A 208 -26.84 -16.72 -2.26
N SER A 209 -25.58 -16.32 -2.15
CA SER A 209 -25.09 -15.54 -1.01
C SER A 209 -25.05 -14.08 -1.44
N GLU A 210 -26.08 -13.36 -1.01
CA GLU A 210 -26.20 -11.90 -1.12
C GLU A 210 -25.03 -11.20 -0.42
N ASN A 211 -24.43 -10.24 -1.14
CA ASN A 211 -23.86 -8.99 -0.64
C ASN A 211 -23.23 -8.97 0.77
N ARG A 212 -21.97 -9.43 0.87
CA ARG A 212 -21.02 -8.96 1.91
C ARG A 212 -19.61 -8.93 1.34
N PHE A 213 -19.27 -7.86 0.63
CA PHE A 213 -17.88 -7.50 0.35
C PHE A 213 -17.69 -6.03 0.72
N LEU A 214 -16.80 -5.80 1.71
CA LEU A 214 -16.15 -4.54 2.06
C LEU A 214 -17.03 -3.41 2.67
N ALA A 215 -17.55 -3.66 3.87
CA ALA A 215 -17.78 -2.65 4.90
C ALA A 215 -17.85 -3.38 6.26
N PRO A 216 -16.91 -3.17 7.21
CA PRO A 216 -16.50 -1.86 7.71
C PRO A 216 -14.98 -1.75 7.98
N LEU A 217 -14.25 -1.08 7.09
CA LEU A 217 -12.92 -0.58 7.42
C LEU A 217 -13.11 0.65 8.33
N TRP A 218 -12.71 0.51 9.60
CA TRP A 218 -12.55 1.59 10.60
C TRP A 218 -13.86 2.13 11.22
N ARG A 219 -14.32 1.48 12.30
CA ARG A 219 -15.17 2.07 13.35
C ARG A 219 -14.47 1.96 14.70
#